data_AF-A0A9E2TQ95-F1
#
_entry.id   AF-A0A9E2TQ95-F1
#
_cell.length_a   1.000
_cell.length_b   1.000
_cell.length_c   1.000
_cell.angle_alpha   90.00
_cell.angle_beta   90.00
_cell.angle_gamma   90.00
#
_symmetry.space_group_name_H-M   'P 1'
#
loop_
_entity.id
_entity.type
_entity.pdbx_description
1 polymer ?
#
loop_
_entity_poly.entity_id
_entity_poly.type
_entity_poly.pdbx_seq_one_letter_code
_entity_poly.pdbx_strand_id
1 'polypeptide(L)'
;MPAAIPLITLLTDFGDRDYFVASMKGVILNINPQAHIVDLSHQVTPHDVADAAYLLKSCYRYFPDGTIHIAVVDPGVGGTRRPLLLSSSRYFFIGPDNGIFTHIYQEESAVEVRQIENRQYRLDSEGATFDGRDLFAPAAAWLTKNQPLGSFGRLTPSYERLASSEPAWDKHVMAGQIMYIDRFGNLITNLTPYHVKEVRGVTKRSEPYIRIGGLTIDGLVRAYSDGSADHPQALINSNGYLEVFLKEGRAADRLHVDRGARIELC
;
A
#
# COMPACT_ATOMS: atom_id res chain seq x y z
N MET A 1 9.87 20.23 7.04
CA MET A 1 10.14 18.80 6.83
C MET A 1 10.39 18.18 8.19
N PRO A 2 9.88 16.97 8.46
CA PRO A 2 10.08 16.30 9.74
C PRO A 2 11.55 15.93 9.92
N ALA A 3 12.01 15.82 11.17
CA ALA A 3 13.29 15.16 11.45
C ALA A 3 13.09 13.64 11.39
N ALA A 4 14.03 12.92 10.80
CA ALA A 4 13.97 11.46 10.80
C ALA A 4 14.19 10.93 12.22
N ILE A 5 13.33 10.03 12.66
CA ILE A 5 13.51 9.30 13.92
C ILE A 5 14.16 7.94 13.64
N PRO A 6 14.82 7.29 14.62
CA PRO A 6 15.39 5.96 14.45
C PRO A 6 14.30 4.88 14.48
N LEU A 7 13.27 5.02 13.63
CA LEU A 7 12.21 4.05 13.40
C LEU A 7 12.08 3.81 11.90
N ILE A 8 12.38 2.59 11.49
CA ILE A 8 12.28 2.14 10.11
C ILE A 8 11.21 1.05 10.06
N THR A 9 10.31 1.14 9.08
CA THR A 9 9.37 0.05 8.79
C THR A 9 9.75 -0.68 7.52
N LEU A 10 9.48 -1.99 7.44
CA LEU A 10 9.79 -2.81 6.26
C LEU A 10 8.52 -3.44 5.68
N LEU A 11 8.28 -3.23 4.38
CA LEU A 11 7.28 -3.93 3.59
C LEU A 11 7.95 -4.59 2.38
N THR A 12 7.85 -5.91 2.22
CA THR A 12 8.49 -6.64 1.11
C THR A 12 7.67 -7.84 0.64
N ASP A 13 8.04 -8.42 -0.50
CA ASP A 13 7.54 -9.71 -1.00
C ASP A 13 8.53 -10.88 -0.80
N PHE A 14 9.57 -10.69 0.01
CA PHE A 14 10.64 -11.68 0.22
C PHE A 14 10.27 -12.89 1.08
N GLY A 15 9.11 -12.87 1.75
CA GLY A 15 8.76 -13.84 2.77
C GLY A 15 9.63 -13.76 4.02
N ASP A 16 9.39 -14.67 4.96
CA ASP A 16 10.10 -14.83 6.24
C ASP A 16 10.91 -16.14 6.32
N ARG A 17 10.87 -16.95 5.25
CA ARG A 17 11.59 -18.22 5.16
C ARG A 17 13.09 -18.02 4.93
N ASP A 18 13.45 -17.08 4.07
CA ASP A 18 14.82 -16.90 3.56
C ASP A 18 15.54 -15.71 4.22
N TYR A 19 16.84 -15.61 3.98
CA TYR A 19 17.74 -14.66 4.68
C TYR A 19 17.58 -13.18 4.28
N PHE A 20 16.74 -12.88 3.29
CA PHE A 20 16.67 -11.55 2.66
C PHE A 20 16.34 -10.45 3.68
N VAL A 21 15.22 -10.59 4.40
CA VAL A 21 14.79 -9.62 5.40
C VAL A 21 15.81 -9.49 6.53
N ALA A 22 16.33 -10.61 7.03
CA ALA A 22 17.33 -10.61 8.10
C ALA A 22 18.60 -9.85 7.69
N SER A 23 19.01 -9.96 6.42
CA SER A 23 20.16 -9.23 5.89
C SER A 23 19.92 -7.72 5.84
N MET A 24 18.73 -7.29 5.41
CA MET A 24 18.36 -5.86 5.43
C MET A 24 18.41 -5.30 6.85
N LYS A 25 17.85 -6.03 7.83
CA LYS A 25 17.89 -5.64 9.24
C LYS A 25 19.31 -5.56 9.78
N GLY A 26 20.15 -6.54 9.45
CA GLY A 26 21.56 -6.55 9.84
C GLY A 26 22.31 -5.31 9.32
N VAL A 27 22.08 -4.92 8.06
CA VAL A 27 22.66 -3.72 7.46
C VAL A 27 22.20 -2.45 8.17
N ILE A 28 20.88 -2.35 8.44
CA ILE A 28 20.31 -1.20 9.15
C ILE A 28 20.96 -1.04 10.52
N LEU A 29 20.99 -2.13 11.30
CA LEU A 29 21.53 -2.13 12.66
C LEU A 29 23.05 -1.95 12.70
N ASN A 30 23.78 -2.36 11.66
CA ASN A 30 25.21 -2.09 11.56
C ASN A 30 25.51 -0.58 11.40
N ILE A 31 24.70 0.12 10.59
CA ILE A 31 24.87 1.56 10.34
C ILE A 31 24.33 2.40 11.51
N ASN A 32 23.17 2.03 12.06
CA ASN A 32 22.59 2.64 13.25
C ASN A 32 22.04 1.57 14.22
N PRO A 33 22.84 1.18 15.25
CA PRO A 33 22.41 0.20 16.26
C PRO A 33 21.22 0.64 17.12
N GLN A 34 20.84 1.92 17.10
CA GLN A 34 19.68 2.45 17.82
C GLN A 34 18.39 2.45 17.00
N ALA A 35 18.46 2.01 15.73
CA ALA A 35 17.28 1.93 14.87
C ALA A 35 16.31 0.86 15.38
N HIS A 36 15.06 1.26 15.58
CA HIS A 36 13.94 0.36 15.80
C HIS A 36 13.41 -0.06 14.43
N ILE A 37 13.24 -1.36 14.22
CA ILE A 37 12.75 -1.91 12.96
C ILE A 37 11.41 -2.58 13.21
N VAL A 38 10.39 -2.20 12.46
CA VAL A 38 9.04 -2.78 12.53
C VAL A 38 8.68 -3.35 11.16
N ASP A 39 8.35 -4.62 11.11
CA ASP A 39 7.88 -5.23 9.86
C ASP A 39 6.40 -4.90 9.67
N LEU A 40 6.05 -4.33 8.52
CA LEU A 40 4.65 -4.16 8.11
C LEU A 40 4.11 -5.48 7.57
N SER A 41 4.83 -6.06 6.60
CA SER A 41 4.60 -7.40 6.07
C SER A 41 5.77 -7.81 5.19
N HIS A 42 6.09 -9.09 5.18
CA HIS A 42 6.97 -9.70 4.18
C HIS A 42 6.24 -10.69 3.28
N GLN A 43 4.92 -10.80 3.47
CA GLN A 43 4.05 -11.77 2.81
C GLN A 43 3.21 -11.10 1.71
N VAL A 44 3.71 -10.00 1.15
CA VAL A 44 3.09 -9.39 -0.03
C VAL A 44 3.17 -10.38 -1.18
N THR A 45 2.14 -10.42 -2.02
CA THR A 45 2.13 -11.29 -3.19
C THR A 45 3.37 -11.00 -4.05
N PRO A 46 4.18 -12.04 -4.41
CA PRO A 46 5.40 -11.83 -5.18
C PRO A 46 5.17 -10.99 -6.43
N HIS A 47 6.00 -9.95 -6.58
CA HIS A 47 5.98 -9.00 -7.70
C HIS A 47 4.74 -8.10 -7.80
N ASP A 48 3.80 -8.17 -6.87
CA ASP A 48 2.56 -7.41 -6.91
C ASP A 48 2.73 -6.02 -6.28
N VAL A 49 3.10 -5.05 -7.12
CA VAL A 49 3.33 -3.67 -6.70
C VAL A 49 2.04 -3.01 -6.18
N ALA A 50 0.88 -3.37 -6.72
CA ALA A 50 -0.40 -2.80 -6.31
C ALA A 50 -0.85 -3.31 -4.92
N ASP A 51 -0.59 -4.58 -4.62
CA ASP A 51 -0.75 -5.16 -3.28
C ASP A 51 0.13 -4.42 -2.26
N ALA A 52 1.43 -4.28 -2.56
CA ALA A 52 2.36 -3.53 -1.71
C ALA A 52 1.91 -2.07 -1.49
N ALA A 53 1.50 -1.37 -2.54
CA ALA A 53 1.01 0.01 -2.46
C ALA A 53 -0.24 0.11 -1.56
N TYR A 54 -1.15 -0.86 -1.67
CA TYR A 54 -2.35 -0.93 -0.82
C TYR A 54 -1.99 -1.18 0.65
N LEU A 55 -1.13 -2.16 0.94
CA LEU A 55 -0.71 -2.44 2.31
C LEU A 55 0.01 -1.27 2.96
N LEU A 56 0.90 -0.60 2.21
CA LEU A 56 1.61 0.58 2.69
C LEU A 56 0.62 1.69 3.07
N LYS A 57 -0.31 2.08 2.17
CA LYS A 57 -1.27 3.16 2.44
C LYS A 57 -2.15 2.87 3.66
N SER A 58 -2.47 1.60 3.88
CA SER A 58 -3.39 1.17 4.93
C SER A 58 -2.83 1.28 6.35
N CYS A 59 -1.50 1.39 6.53
CA CYS A 59 -0.92 1.37 7.87
C CYS A 59 0.10 2.48 8.16
N TYR A 60 0.75 3.09 7.17
CA TYR A 60 1.87 4.01 7.42
C TYR A 60 1.50 5.18 8.35
N ARG A 61 0.26 5.69 8.26
CA ARG A 61 -0.22 6.86 9.03
C ARG A 61 -0.31 6.66 10.54
N TYR A 62 -0.29 5.42 11.00
CA TYR A 62 -0.36 5.09 12.42
C TYR A 62 1.00 5.12 13.10
N PHE A 63 2.08 5.27 12.34
CA PHE A 63 3.42 5.43 12.87
C PHE A 63 3.69 6.89 13.29
N PRO A 64 4.63 7.13 14.22
CA PRO A 64 5.01 8.48 14.61
C PRO A 64 5.58 9.30 13.43
N ASP A 65 5.40 10.62 13.51
CA ASP A 65 6.05 11.55 12.56
C ASP A 65 7.57 11.36 12.58
N GLY A 66 8.20 11.46 11.41
CA GLY A 66 9.61 11.21 11.17
C GLY A 66 9.96 9.75 10.84
N THR A 67 8.98 8.84 10.87
CA THR A 67 9.21 7.42 10.51
C THR A 67 9.66 7.28 9.06
N ILE A 68 10.59 6.35 8.83
CA ILE A 68 11.08 5.98 7.50
C ILE A 68 10.45 4.65 7.09
N HIS A 69 9.66 4.65 6.01
CA HIS A 69 9.02 3.47 5.46
C HIS A 69 9.80 2.93 4.27
N ILE A 70 10.39 1.76 4.41
CA ILE A 70 10.96 1.02 3.29
C ILE A 70 9.88 0.12 2.71
N ALA A 71 9.63 0.23 1.41
CA ALA A 71 8.75 -0.66 0.67
C ALA A 71 9.49 -1.21 -0.54
N VAL A 72 9.68 -2.53 -0.61
CA VAL A 72 10.46 -3.22 -1.65
C VAL A 72 9.70 -4.43 -2.15
N VAL A 73 8.92 -4.20 -3.21
CA VAL A 73 8.37 -5.22 -4.11
C VAL A 73 8.82 -4.79 -5.50
N ASP A 74 9.79 -5.50 -6.05
CA ASP A 74 10.61 -4.96 -7.15
C ASP A 74 10.93 -6.00 -8.24
N PRO A 75 9.96 -6.30 -9.12
CA PRO A 75 10.22 -7.16 -10.28
C PRO A 75 11.24 -6.57 -11.26
N GLY A 76 11.53 -5.26 -11.17
CA GLY A 76 12.48 -4.56 -12.04
C GLY A 76 13.88 -4.40 -11.44
N VAL A 77 14.21 -5.10 -10.36
CA VAL A 77 15.51 -5.03 -9.69
C VAL A 77 16.67 -5.29 -10.67
N GLY A 78 17.77 -4.55 -10.52
CA GLY A 78 18.90 -4.60 -11.45
C GLY A 78 18.64 -3.98 -12.83
N GLY A 79 17.42 -3.52 -13.09
CA GLY A 79 17.04 -2.83 -14.31
C GLY A 79 17.25 -1.32 -14.26
N THR A 80 16.47 -0.60 -15.06
CA THR A 80 16.59 0.87 -15.23
C THR A 80 15.75 1.68 -14.25
N ARG A 81 14.93 1.02 -13.42
CA ARG A 81 14.04 1.69 -12.45
C ARG A 81 14.87 2.48 -11.42
N ARG A 82 14.42 3.69 -11.11
CA ARG A 82 15.14 4.58 -10.20
C ARG A 82 14.90 4.16 -8.75
N PRO A 83 15.92 4.20 -7.87
CA PRO A 83 15.71 4.12 -6.43
C PRO A 83 15.30 5.48 -5.89
N LEU A 84 14.18 5.54 -5.17
CA LEU A 84 13.61 6.80 -4.68
C LEU A 84 13.74 6.95 -3.17
N LEU A 85 13.94 8.20 -2.76
CA LEU A 85 13.72 8.71 -1.42
C LEU A 85 12.67 9.81 -1.51
N LEU A 86 11.55 9.62 -0.83
CA LEU A 86 10.47 10.59 -0.69
C LEU A 86 10.51 11.18 0.71
N SER A 87 10.21 12.46 0.83
CA SER A 87 9.91 13.12 2.11
C SER A 87 8.61 13.88 2.00
N SER A 88 7.68 13.65 2.93
CA SER A 88 6.47 14.46 3.10
C SER A 88 6.61 15.43 4.27
N SER A 89 5.51 16.09 4.64
CA SER A 89 5.42 16.85 5.88
C SER A 89 5.60 16.00 7.15
N ARG A 90 5.37 14.69 7.09
CA ARG A 90 5.34 13.79 8.26
C ARG A 90 6.25 12.58 8.16
N TYR A 91 6.50 12.04 6.98
CA TYR A 91 7.18 10.74 6.84
C TYR A 91 8.25 10.76 5.75
N PHE A 92 9.07 9.71 5.75
CA PHE A 92 9.97 9.38 4.66
C PHE A 92 9.61 8.03 4.05
N PHE A 93 9.79 7.89 2.75
CA PHE A 93 9.55 6.63 2.05
C PHE A 93 10.73 6.29 1.13
N ILE A 94 11.16 5.03 1.13
CA ILE A 94 12.32 4.57 0.36
C ILE A 94 11.96 3.28 -0.37
N GLY A 95 12.22 3.24 -1.68
CA GLY A 95 11.87 2.08 -2.51
C GLY A 95 12.02 2.31 -4.02
N PRO A 96 11.61 1.33 -4.83
CA PRO A 96 11.71 1.39 -6.29
C PRO A 96 10.71 2.37 -6.91
N ASP A 97 11.12 3.04 -7.99
CA ASP A 97 10.24 3.84 -8.86
C ASP A 97 9.46 2.95 -9.82
N ASN A 98 8.44 2.26 -9.30
CA ASN A 98 7.60 1.33 -10.07
C ASN A 98 6.10 1.52 -9.79
N GLY A 99 5.73 2.62 -9.14
CA GLY A 99 4.36 2.91 -8.72
C GLY A 99 4.01 2.48 -7.29
N ILE A 100 4.92 1.84 -6.53
CA ILE A 100 4.64 1.43 -5.14
C ILE A 100 4.20 2.60 -4.22
N PHE A 101 4.62 3.83 -4.54
CA PHE A 101 4.27 5.05 -3.78
C PHE A 101 3.07 5.81 -4.34
N THR A 102 2.31 5.24 -5.28
CA THR A 102 1.16 5.90 -5.94
C THR A 102 0.23 6.60 -4.95
N HIS A 103 -0.15 5.89 -3.88
CA HIS A 103 -1.06 6.41 -2.86
C HIS A 103 -0.41 7.47 -1.97
N ILE A 104 0.89 7.35 -1.67
CA ILE A 104 1.62 8.37 -0.91
C ILE A 104 1.59 9.71 -1.64
N TYR A 105 1.77 9.71 -2.96
CA TYR A 105 1.70 10.93 -3.75
C TYR A 105 0.30 11.56 -3.81
N GLN A 106 -0.76 10.80 -3.54
CA GLN A 106 -2.15 11.28 -3.52
C GLN A 106 -2.53 11.81 -2.13
N GLU A 107 -1.97 11.18 -1.09
CA GLU A 107 -2.46 11.27 0.28
C GLU A 107 -1.60 12.17 1.18
N GLU A 108 -0.31 12.31 0.86
CA GLU A 108 0.61 13.17 1.61
C GLU A 108 0.77 14.54 0.94
N SER A 109 0.99 15.56 1.76
CA SER A 109 1.28 16.92 1.32
C SER A 109 2.77 17.21 1.27
N ALA A 110 3.16 18.16 0.41
CA ALA A 110 4.54 18.64 0.26
C ALA A 110 5.56 17.50 0.00
N VAL A 111 5.18 16.54 -0.84
CA VAL A 111 6.05 15.41 -1.19
C VAL A 111 7.19 15.88 -2.08
N GLU A 112 8.41 15.78 -1.57
CA GLU A 112 9.65 15.93 -2.31
C GLU A 112 10.19 14.55 -2.66
N VAL A 113 10.58 14.35 -3.93
CA VAL A 113 11.10 13.07 -4.42
C VAL A 113 12.54 13.26 -4.90
N ARG A 114 13.43 12.38 -4.45
CA ARG A 114 14.82 12.32 -4.86
C ARG A 114 15.19 10.96 -5.40
N GLN A 115 16.03 10.94 -6.41
CA GLN A 115 16.71 9.72 -6.83
C GLN A 115 17.90 9.50 -5.89
N ILE A 116 18.01 8.31 -5.30
CA ILE A 116 19.18 7.95 -4.51
C ILE A 116 20.32 7.64 -5.48
N GLU A 117 21.38 8.43 -5.49
CA GLU A 117 22.51 8.29 -6.43
C GLU A 117 23.85 8.16 -5.70
N ASN A 118 23.93 8.72 -4.50
CA ASN A 118 25.17 8.78 -3.75
C ASN A 118 25.57 7.39 -3.22
N ARG A 119 26.76 6.92 -3.64
CA ARG A 119 27.31 5.62 -3.25
C ARG A 119 27.60 5.52 -1.75
N GLN A 120 27.82 6.63 -1.05
CA GLN A 120 28.08 6.61 0.39
C GLN A 120 26.92 6.06 1.23
N TYR A 121 25.71 6.05 0.65
CA TYR A 121 24.49 5.53 1.29
C TYR A 121 24.08 4.15 0.75
N ARG A 122 25.01 3.45 0.12
CA ARG A 122 24.85 2.11 -0.44
C ARG A 122 25.92 1.20 0.14
N LEU A 123 25.70 -0.11 0.08
CA LEU A 123 26.78 -1.08 0.25
C LEU A 123 27.50 -1.26 -1.09
N ASP A 124 28.81 -1.46 -1.02
CA ASP A 124 29.55 -1.96 -2.16
C ASP A 124 29.21 -3.45 -2.34
N SER A 125 28.59 -3.76 -3.48
CA SER A 125 28.16 -5.09 -3.86
C SER A 125 28.52 -5.31 -5.32
N GLU A 126 29.03 -6.50 -5.65
CA GLU A 126 29.35 -6.85 -7.04
C GLU A 126 28.08 -7.17 -7.86
N GLY A 127 26.98 -7.48 -7.19
CA GLY A 127 25.70 -7.84 -7.81
C GLY A 127 24.67 -6.71 -7.81
N ALA A 128 23.67 -6.84 -8.69
CA ALA A 128 22.57 -5.87 -8.84
C ALA A 128 21.19 -6.46 -8.49
N THR A 129 21.15 -7.64 -7.86
CA THR A 129 19.90 -8.40 -7.64
C THR A 129 19.27 -8.16 -6.27
N PHE A 130 19.90 -7.38 -5.39
CA PHE A 130 19.41 -7.20 -4.03
C PHE A 130 19.49 -5.77 -3.50
N ASP A 131 18.89 -4.84 -4.24
CA ASP A 131 18.77 -3.44 -3.84
C ASP A 131 18.07 -3.25 -2.48
N GLY A 132 17.22 -4.18 -2.05
CA GLY A 132 16.69 -4.20 -0.67
C GLY A 132 17.80 -4.07 0.37
N ARG A 133 18.81 -4.95 0.30
CA ARG A 133 19.97 -4.97 1.21
C ARG A 133 21.02 -3.92 0.85
N ASP A 134 21.32 -3.77 -0.44
CA ASP A 134 22.50 -3.03 -0.88
C ASP A 134 22.25 -1.53 -1.07
N LEU A 135 20.99 -1.11 -1.16
CA LEU A 135 20.60 0.25 -1.52
C LEU A 135 19.56 0.85 -0.58
N PHE A 136 18.41 0.20 -0.40
CA PHE A 136 17.30 0.76 0.36
C PHE A 136 17.53 0.69 1.87
N ALA A 137 17.96 -0.47 2.39
CA ALA A 137 18.31 -0.64 3.79
C ALA A 137 19.39 0.35 4.28
N PRO A 138 20.56 0.50 3.62
CA PRO A 138 21.58 1.44 4.07
C PRO A 138 21.13 2.90 3.92
N ALA A 139 20.40 3.25 2.86
CA ALA A 139 19.88 4.61 2.70
C ALA A 139 18.95 5.01 3.84
N ALA A 140 18.02 4.13 4.24
CA ALA A 140 17.15 4.36 5.38
C ALA A 140 17.94 4.50 6.69
N ALA A 141 18.93 3.63 6.91
CA ALA A 141 19.75 3.66 8.11
C ALA A 141 20.55 4.95 8.22
N TRP A 142 21.14 5.45 7.13
CA TRP A 142 21.80 6.75 7.13
C TRP A 142 20.82 7.90 7.34
N LEU A 143 19.60 7.81 6.82
CA LEU A 143 18.58 8.83 7.03
C LEU A 143 18.18 8.94 8.51
N THR A 144 18.13 7.83 9.26
CA THR A 144 17.91 7.87 10.72
C THR A 144 19.00 8.63 11.49
N LYS A 145 20.17 8.84 10.87
CA LYS A 145 21.27 9.65 11.43
C LYS A 145 21.19 11.12 11.01
N ASN A 146 20.02 11.56 10.55
CA ASN A 146 19.73 12.93 10.12
C ASN A 146 20.66 13.46 9.02
N GLN A 147 21.07 12.58 8.10
CA GLN A 147 21.80 13.01 6.92
C GLN A 147 20.94 13.93 6.05
N PRO A 148 21.48 15.03 5.50
CA PRO A 148 20.69 15.97 4.70
C PRO A 148 20.11 15.29 3.46
N LEU A 149 18.81 15.46 3.19
CA LEU A 149 18.14 14.84 2.03
C LEU A 149 18.85 15.11 0.70
N GLY A 150 19.35 16.35 0.53
CA GLY A 150 20.10 16.75 -0.65
C GLY A 150 21.36 15.94 -0.93
N SER A 151 21.94 15.31 0.09
CA SER A 151 23.14 14.49 -0.05
C SER A 151 22.86 13.11 -0.66
N PHE A 152 21.60 12.63 -0.65
CA PHE A 152 21.23 11.32 -1.21
C PHE A 152 21.19 11.34 -2.73
N GLY A 153 20.80 12.47 -3.32
CA GLY A 153 20.81 12.68 -4.75
C GLY A 153 19.82 13.76 -5.20
N ARG A 154 19.67 13.88 -6.52
CA ARG A 154 18.94 14.98 -7.16
C ARG A 154 17.42 14.88 -6.96
N LEU A 155 16.77 16.04 -7.00
CA LEU A 155 15.31 16.13 -7.12
C LEU A 155 14.83 15.48 -8.41
N THR A 156 13.71 14.78 -8.33
CA THR A 156 13.11 14.02 -9.42
C THR A 156 11.65 14.43 -9.60
N PRO A 157 11.30 15.23 -10.62
CA PRO A 157 9.95 15.76 -10.79
C PRO A 157 8.97 14.77 -11.44
N SER A 158 9.47 13.68 -12.04
CA SER A 158 8.68 12.63 -12.67
C SER A 158 8.92 11.29 -12.00
N TYR A 159 7.86 10.54 -11.71
CA TYR A 159 7.91 9.25 -11.04
C TYR A 159 6.69 8.41 -11.47
N GLU A 160 6.85 7.10 -11.41
CA GLU A 160 5.84 6.14 -11.86
C GLU A 160 4.62 6.12 -10.94
N ARG A 161 3.45 5.90 -11.53
CA ARG A 161 2.18 5.74 -10.83
C ARG A 161 1.42 4.56 -11.41
N LEU A 162 0.84 3.76 -10.54
CA LEU A 162 -0.10 2.73 -10.92
C LEU A 162 -1.35 3.39 -11.50
N ALA A 163 -1.92 2.79 -12.55
CA ALA A 163 -3.22 3.20 -13.04
C ALA A 163 -4.28 2.95 -11.95
N SER A 164 -5.02 3.98 -11.54
CA SER A 164 -6.22 3.83 -10.73
C SER A 164 -7.45 3.98 -11.61
N SER A 165 -8.43 3.10 -11.42
CA SER A 165 -9.79 3.36 -11.89
C SER A 165 -10.54 4.00 -10.74
N GLU A 166 -10.87 5.27 -10.88
CA GLU A 166 -11.75 5.95 -9.93
C GLU A 166 -13.19 5.44 -10.11
N PRO A 167 -13.97 5.33 -9.02
CA PRO A 167 -15.40 5.09 -9.16
C PRO A 167 -16.06 6.14 -10.05
N ALA A 168 -16.97 5.69 -10.90
CA ALA A 168 -17.66 6.57 -11.84
C ALA A 168 -19.09 6.12 -12.09
N TRP A 169 -19.94 7.08 -12.43
CA TRP A 169 -21.30 6.79 -12.90
C TRP A 169 -21.26 6.08 -14.25
N ASP A 170 -21.87 4.90 -14.30
CA ASP A 170 -22.23 4.21 -15.53
C ASP A 170 -23.76 4.18 -15.64
N LYS A 171 -24.30 5.14 -16.39
CA LYS A 171 -25.75 5.39 -16.53
C LYS A 171 -26.42 5.70 -15.19
N HIS A 172 -26.95 4.68 -14.51
CA HIS A 172 -27.74 4.79 -13.28
C HIS A 172 -27.10 4.10 -12.08
N VAL A 173 -25.89 3.57 -12.24
CA VAL A 173 -25.16 2.89 -11.17
C VAL A 173 -23.80 3.54 -10.98
N MET A 174 -23.32 3.56 -9.75
CA MET A 174 -21.93 3.90 -9.44
C MET A 174 -21.09 2.65 -9.60
N ALA A 175 -20.23 2.62 -10.62
CA ALA A 175 -19.32 1.51 -10.88
C ALA A 175 -18.00 1.72 -10.15
N GLY A 176 -17.53 0.65 -9.51
CA GLY A 176 -16.22 0.55 -8.89
C GLY A 176 -15.55 -0.78 -9.23
N GLN A 177 -14.47 -1.09 -8.52
CA GLN A 177 -13.72 -2.34 -8.68
C GLN A 177 -13.18 -2.86 -7.35
N ILE A 178 -12.91 -4.17 -7.31
CA ILE A 178 -12.15 -4.80 -6.21
C ILE A 178 -10.69 -4.35 -6.31
N MET A 179 -10.20 -3.65 -5.29
CA MET A 179 -8.80 -3.22 -5.21
C MET A 179 -7.93 -4.24 -4.49
N TYR A 180 -8.49 -4.95 -3.51
CA TYR A 180 -7.72 -5.83 -2.66
C TYR A 180 -8.60 -6.97 -2.13
N ILE A 181 -8.00 -8.13 -1.95
CA ILE A 181 -8.63 -9.28 -1.30
C ILE A 181 -7.80 -9.59 -0.07
N ASP A 182 -8.40 -9.48 1.11
CA ASP A 182 -7.67 -9.70 2.35
C ASP A 182 -7.43 -11.20 2.61
N ARG A 183 -6.66 -11.48 3.67
CA ARG A 183 -6.35 -12.85 4.08
C ARG A 183 -7.60 -13.68 4.40
N PHE A 184 -8.67 -13.05 4.87
CA PHE A 184 -9.95 -13.70 5.18
C PHE A 184 -10.80 -13.94 3.92
N GLY A 185 -10.40 -13.40 2.77
CA GLY A 185 -11.13 -13.51 1.51
C GLY A 185 -12.22 -12.45 1.38
N ASN A 186 -12.14 -11.36 2.15
CA ASN A 186 -13.01 -10.20 2.00
C ASN A 186 -12.59 -9.38 0.79
N LEU A 187 -13.56 -8.87 0.03
CA LEU A 187 -13.37 -8.12 -1.19
C LEU A 187 -13.44 -6.62 -0.88
N ILE A 188 -12.29 -5.95 -0.86
CA ILE A 188 -12.20 -4.51 -0.58
C ILE A 188 -12.25 -3.74 -1.90
N THR A 189 -13.18 -2.78 -1.98
CA THR A 189 -13.47 -2.02 -3.20
C THR A 189 -12.86 -0.63 -3.18
N ASN A 190 -12.81 0.06 -4.32
CA ASN A 190 -12.51 1.49 -4.41
C ASN A 190 -13.70 2.40 -4.04
N LEU A 191 -14.87 1.84 -3.68
CA LEU A 191 -16.03 2.61 -3.25
C LEU A 191 -15.91 3.00 -1.78
N THR A 192 -16.51 4.13 -1.40
CA THR A 192 -16.36 4.75 -0.07
C THR A 192 -17.72 5.24 0.44
N PRO A 193 -17.85 5.65 1.72
CA PRO A 193 -19.07 6.26 2.25
C PRO A 193 -19.56 7.47 1.44
N TYR A 194 -18.65 8.19 0.77
CA TYR A 194 -19.02 9.28 -0.14
C TYR A 194 -19.89 8.76 -1.29
N HIS A 195 -19.42 7.74 -1.99
CA HIS A 195 -20.14 7.11 -3.10
C HIS A 195 -21.50 6.52 -2.66
N VAL A 196 -21.56 5.93 -1.46
CA VAL A 196 -22.82 5.44 -0.87
C VAL A 196 -23.82 6.58 -0.66
N LYS A 197 -23.37 7.72 -0.11
CA LYS A 197 -24.22 8.91 0.07
C LYS A 197 -24.64 9.51 -1.27
N GLU A 198 -23.75 9.53 -2.24
CA GLU A 198 -24.01 10.06 -3.58
C GLU A 198 -25.11 9.27 -4.30
N VAL A 199 -24.99 7.92 -4.30
CA VAL A 199 -26.00 7.05 -4.91
C VAL A 199 -27.36 7.22 -4.24
N ARG A 200 -27.43 7.30 -2.90
CA ARG A 200 -28.68 7.61 -2.18
C ARG A 200 -29.29 8.94 -2.63
N GLY A 201 -28.46 9.97 -2.82
CA GLY A 201 -28.89 11.29 -3.26
C GLY A 201 -29.46 11.32 -4.68
N VAL A 202 -28.82 10.61 -5.61
CA VAL A 202 -29.18 10.55 -7.03
C VAL A 202 -30.37 9.62 -7.30
N THR A 203 -30.36 8.41 -6.74
CA THR A 203 -31.40 7.40 -6.98
C THR A 203 -32.65 7.59 -6.12
N LYS A 204 -32.57 8.44 -5.08
CA LYS A 204 -33.60 8.62 -4.04
C LYS A 204 -33.95 7.33 -3.29
N ARG A 205 -33.11 6.30 -3.36
CA ARG A 205 -33.22 5.09 -2.55
C ARG A 205 -32.64 5.34 -1.16
N SER A 206 -33.40 4.99 -0.13
CA SER A 206 -32.91 5.01 1.26
C SER A 206 -31.80 3.99 1.48
N GLU A 207 -31.95 2.81 0.87
CA GLU A 207 -31.02 1.69 0.97
C GLU A 207 -30.56 1.29 -0.43
N PRO A 208 -29.36 1.73 -0.87
CA PRO A 208 -28.78 1.25 -2.11
C PRO A 208 -28.38 -0.21 -1.95
N TYR A 209 -28.41 -0.96 -3.04
CA TYR A 209 -27.93 -2.34 -3.08
C TYR A 209 -26.66 -2.44 -3.92
N ILE A 210 -25.96 -3.55 -3.75
CA ILE A 210 -24.67 -3.81 -4.40
C ILE A 210 -24.83 -5.00 -5.33
N ARG A 211 -24.28 -4.92 -6.54
CA ARG A 211 -24.19 -6.05 -7.47
C ARG A 211 -22.74 -6.44 -7.68
N ILE A 212 -22.45 -7.72 -7.48
CA ILE A 212 -21.11 -8.30 -7.63
C ILE A 212 -21.19 -9.80 -7.86
N GLY A 213 -20.39 -10.35 -8.78
CA GLY A 213 -20.32 -11.80 -9.00
C GLY A 213 -21.67 -12.48 -9.29
N GLY A 214 -22.61 -11.77 -9.93
CA GLY A 214 -23.97 -12.26 -10.19
C GLY A 214 -24.93 -12.23 -8.99
N LEU A 215 -24.47 -11.77 -7.81
CA LEU A 215 -25.27 -11.66 -6.59
C LEU A 215 -25.66 -10.21 -6.31
N THR A 216 -26.82 -10.03 -5.66
CA THR A 216 -27.29 -8.75 -5.14
C THR A 216 -27.22 -8.76 -3.62
N ILE A 217 -26.58 -7.75 -3.03
CA ILE A 217 -26.47 -7.56 -1.58
C ILE A 217 -27.27 -6.32 -1.20
N ASP A 218 -28.25 -6.49 -0.32
CA ASP A 218 -29.11 -5.40 0.13
C ASP A 218 -28.48 -4.64 1.32
N GLY A 219 -28.32 -3.33 1.14
CA GLY A 219 -27.86 -2.45 2.20
C GLY A 219 -26.44 -2.74 2.71
N LEU A 220 -26.14 -2.16 3.87
CA LEU A 220 -24.87 -2.34 4.56
C LEU A 220 -25.13 -2.75 6.00
N VAL A 221 -24.35 -3.71 6.50
CA VAL A 221 -24.30 -4.02 7.93
C VAL A 221 -23.23 -3.19 8.64
N ARG A 222 -23.28 -3.16 9.97
CA ARG A 222 -22.34 -2.35 10.77
C ARG A 222 -21.04 -3.09 11.06
N ALA A 223 -21.11 -4.39 11.32
CA ALA A 223 -19.96 -5.21 11.68
C ALA A 223 -20.09 -6.63 11.13
N TYR A 224 -18.97 -7.37 11.11
CA TYR A 224 -18.95 -8.78 10.72
C TYR A 224 -19.90 -9.66 11.54
N SER A 225 -20.16 -9.31 12.81
CA SER A 225 -21.07 -10.05 13.70
C SER A 225 -22.51 -10.07 13.21
N ASP A 226 -22.94 -8.99 12.56
CA ASP A 226 -24.28 -8.81 11.97
C ASP A 226 -24.42 -9.60 10.66
N GLY A 227 -23.33 -10.26 10.24
CA GLY A 227 -23.25 -11.07 9.05
C GLY A 227 -23.91 -12.44 9.17
N SER A 228 -24.11 -13.09 8.02
CA SER A 228 -24.56 -14.45 7.81
C SER A 228 -23.40 -15.30 7.27
N ALA A 229 -23.36 -16.56 7.69
CA ALA A 229 -22.43 -17.54 7.16
C ALA A 229 -22.88 -18.10 5.79
N ASP A 230 -24.15 -17.89 5.42
CA ASP A 230 -24.75 -18.46 4.21
C ASP A 230 -24.68 -17.52 3.00
N HIS A 231 -24.65 -16.21 3.25
CA HIS A 231 -24.78 -15.18 2.22
C HIS A 231 -23.77 -14.05 2.43
N PRO A 232 -23.07 -13.60 1.36
CA PRO A 232 -22.20 -12.43 1.45
C PRO A 232 -22.97 -11.17 1.83
N GLN A 233 -22.33 -10.33 2.64
CA GLN A 233 -22.83 -9.03 3.04
C GLN A 233 -21.77 -7.95 2.84
N ALA A 234 -22.18 -6.70 2.95
CA ALA A 234 -21.31 -5.56 2.75
C ALA A 234 -21.29 -4.63 3.96
N LEU A 235 -20.15 -4.01 4.22
CA LEU A 235 -19.95 -3.01 5.26
C LEU A 235 -18.96 -1.93 4.81
N ILE A 236 -18.78 -0.89 5.63
CA ILE A 236 -17.65 0.03 5.49
C ILE A 236 -16.55 -0.42 6.46
N ASN A 237 -15.39 -0.79 5.94
CA ASN A 237 -14.30 -1.29 6.75
C ASN A 237 -13.53 -0.17 7.46
N SER A 238 -12.55 -0.55 8.29
CA SER A 238 -11.76 0.40 9.09
C SER A 238 -10.96 1.40 8.26
N ASN A 239 -10.67 1.07 7.00
CA ASN A 239 -9.96 1.92 6.06
C ASN A 239 -10.91 2.85 5.28
N GLY A 240 -12.21 2.82 5.57
CA GLY A 240 -13.21 3.69 4.95
C GLY A 240 -13.63 3.25 3.54
N TYR A 241 -13.42 1.98 3.20
CA TYR A 241 -13.83 1.41 1.92
C TYR A 241 -15.05 0.51 2.10
N LEU A 242 -15.89 0.46 1.06
CA LEU A 242 -16.92 -0.57 0.95
C LEU A 242 -16.23 -1.92 0.77
N GLU A 243 -16.59 -2.88 1.62
CA GLU A 243 -16.04 -4.23 1.65
C GLU A 243 -17.18 -5.23 1.60
N VAL A 244 -17.01 -6.28 0.79
CA VAL A 244 -17.92 -7.43 0.74
C VAL A 244 -17.26 -8.61 1.44
N PHE A 245 -17.95 -9.21 2.41
CA PHE A 245 -17.45 -10.29 3.24
C PHE A 245 -18.47 -11.43 3.35
N LEU A 246 -18.01 -12.58 3.83
CA LEU A 246 -18.85 -13.72 4.21
C LEU A 246 -18.47 -14.11 5.64
N LYS A 247 -19.42 -14.15 6.57
CA LYS A 247 -19.10 -14.45 7.96
C LYS A 247 -18.54 -15.87 8.07
N GLU A 248 -17.37 -16.02 8.69
CA GLU A 248 -16.68 -17.31 8.86
C GLU A 248 -16.39 -18.04 7.53
N GLY A 249 -16.40 -17.33 6.41
CA GLY A 249 -16.13 -17.87 5.08
C GLY A 249 -15.33 -16.89 4.22
N ARG A 250 -15.09 -17.27 2.97
CA ARG A 250 -14.32 -16.46 2.01
C ARG A 250 -15.27 -15.93 0.93
N ALA A 251 -15.48 -14.61 0.90
CA ALA A 251 -16.38 -13.99 -0.08
C ALA A 251 -15.84 -14.12 -1.51
N ALA A 252 -14.53 -13.97 -1.70
CA ALA A 252 -13.85 -14.16 -2.98
C ALA A 252 -14.17 -15.53 -3.60
N ASP A 253 -14.02 -16.59 -2.82
CA ASP A 253 -14.26 -17.98 -3.26
C ASP A 253 -15.76 -18.20 -3.57
N ARG A 254 -16.66 -17.66 -2.73
CA ARG A 254 -18.12 -17.82 -2.88
C ARG A 254 -18.69 -17.09 -4.10
N LEU A 255 -18.09 -15.96 -4.46
CA LEU A 255 -18.52 -15.11 -5.57
C LEU A 255 -17.72 -15.38 -6.85
N HIS A 256 -16.60 -16.12 -6.77
CA HIS A 256 -15.65 -16.33 -7.87
C HIS A 256 -15.16 -14.99 -8.46
N VAL A 257 -14.71 -14.10 -7.58
CA VAL A 257 -14.31 -12.73 -7.91
C VAL A 257 -12.87 -12.48 -7.50
N ASP A 258 -12.10 -11.92 -8.43
CA ASP A 258 -10.70 -11.52 -8.23
C ASP A 258 -10.51 -9.99 -8.19
N ARG A 259 -9.29 -9.54 -7.88
CA ARG A 259 -8.91 -8.14 -7.97
C ARG A 259 -9.15 -7.58 -9.38
N GLY A 260 -9.65 -6.35 -9.47
CA GLY A 260 -10.02 -5.68 -10.71
C GLY A 260 -11.43 -6.00 -11.20
N ALA A 261 -12.11 -6.97 -10.58
CA ALA A 261 -13.50 -7.25 -10.92
C ALA A 261 -14.40 -6.07 -10.58
N ARG A 262 -15.39 -5.85 -11.45
CA ARG A 262 -16.35 -4.75 -11.34
C ARG A 262 -17.35 -5.00 -10.21
N ILE A 263 -17.66 -3.95 -9.48
CA ILE A 263 -18.74 -3.90 -8.49
C ILE A 263 -19.63 -2.69 -8.78
N GLU A 264 -20.93 -2.83 -8.62
CA GLU A 264 -21.90 -1.77 -8.89
C GLU A 264 -22.69 -1.45 -7.64
N LEU A 265 -22.86 -0.16 -7.37
CA LEU A 265 -23.70 0.37 -6.31
C LEU A 265 -24.90 1.08 -6.95
N CYS A 266 -26.11 0.62 -6.62
CA CYS A 266 -27.35 0.88 -7.36
C CYS A 266 -28.49 1.47 -6.51
#